data_AF-A0A3Q4GQ76-F1
#
_entry.id   AF-A0A3Q4GQ76-F1
#
_cell.length_a   1.000
_cell.length_b   1.000
_cell.length_c   1.000
_cell.angle_alpha   90.00
_cell.angle_beta   90.00
_cell.angle_gamma   90.00
#
_symmetry.space_group_name_H-M   'P 1'
#
loop_
_entity.id
_entity.type
_entity.pdbx_description
1 polymer ?
#
loop_
_entity_poly.entity_id
_entity_poly.type
_entity_poly.pdbx_seq_one_letter_code
_entity_poly.pdbx_strand_id
1 'polypeptide(L)' 'MAVQVSESDQIKQFKEFLGTYNKVTENCFMDCVRDFTTRDVKPEEVKKDDWMTE' A
#
# COMPACT_ATOMS: atom_id res chain seq x y z
N MET A 1 31.25 4.72 -13.16
CA MET A 1 30.28 5.18 -14.18
C MET A 1 28.98 5.49 -13.45
N ALA A 2 28.44 6.70 -13.56
CA ALA A 2 27.15 7.03 -12.97
C ALA A 2 26.05 6.46 -13.89
N VAL A 3 25.21 5.58 -13.35
CA VAL A 3 24.02 5.09 -14.06
C VAL A 3 23.09 6.28 -14.27
N GLN A 4 22.92 6.70 -15.52
CA GLN A 4 21.91 7.66 -15.91
C GLN A 4 20.58 6.89 -15.97
N VAL A 5 19.77 6.97 -14.91
CA VAL A 5 18.40 6.43 -14.94
C VAL A 5 17.62 7.21 -15.98
N SER A 6 17.12 6.54 -17.01
CA SER A 6 16.30 7.19 -18.02
C SER A 6 14.93 7.55 -17.44
N GLU A 7 14.30 8.62 -17.93
CA GLU A 7 12.92 8.97 -17.55
C GLU A 7 11.97 7.78 -17.73
N SER A 8 12.20 6.97 -18.78
CA SER A 8 11.43 5.76 -19.04
C SER A 8 11.57 4.70 -17.93
N ASP A 9 12.75 4.56 -17.33
CA ASP A 9 12.99 3.62 -16.23
C ASP A 9 12.39 4.13 -14.92
N GLN A 10 12.41 5.44 -14.69
CA GLN A 10 11.73 6.06 -13.54
C GLN A 10 10.20 5.87 -13.62
N ILE A 11 9.60 6.03 -14.81
CA ILE A 11 8.18 5.78 -15.03
C ILE A 11 7.83 4.30 -14.81
N LYS A 12 8.68 3.36 -15.24
CA LYS A 12 8.48 1.93 -14.99
C LYS A 12 8.50 1.61 -13.49
N GLN A 13 9.51 2.08 -12.77
CA GLN A 13 9.62 1.89 -11.32
C GLN A 13 8.40 2.47 -10.59
N PHE A 14 7.93 3.64 -11.01
CA PHE A 14 6.73 4.24 -10.42
C PHE A 14 5.47 3.40 -10.66
N LYS A 15 5.32 2.81 -11.86
CA LYS A 15 4.21 1.90 -12.14
C LYS A 15 4.27 0.61 -11.30
N GLU A 16 5.46 0.04 -11.13
CA GLU A 16 5.66 -1.13 -10.26
C GLU A 16 5.35 -0.81 -8.79
N PHE A 17 5.76 0.38 -8.34
CA PHE A 17 5.42 0.88 -7.01
C PHE A 17 3.90 1.01 -6.83
N LEU A 18 3.19 1.63 -7.78
CA LEU A 18 1.73 1.75 -7.72
C LEU A 18 1.03 0.38 -7.73
N GLY A 19 1.55 -0.58 -8.50
CA GLY A 19 1.04 -1.96 -8.50
C GLY A 19 1.21 -2.62 -7.13
N THR A 20 2.38 -2.45 -6.51
CA THR A 20 2.65 -2.96 -5.16
C THR A 20 1.78 -2.28 -4.11
N TYR A 21 1.65 -0.95 -4.18
CA TYR A 21 0.80 -0.16 -3.30
C TYR A 21 -0.64 -0.68 -3.32
N ASN A 22 -1.24 -0.80 -4.51
CA ASN A 22 -2.61 -1.30 -4.64
C ASN A 22 -2.78 -2.70 -4.04
N LYS A 23 -1.81 -3.59 -4.24
CA LYS A 23 -1.85 -4.96 -3.70
C LYS A 23 -1.74 -4.99 -2.18
N VAL A 24 -0.88 -4.16 -1.60
CA VAL A 24 -0.76 -4.03 -0.14
C VAL A 24 -2.06 -3.46 0.43
N THR A 25 -2.60 -2.40 -0.17
CA THR A 25 -3.87 -1.80 0.25
C THR A 25 -5.02 -2.81 0.23
N GLU A 26 -5.14 -3.63 -0.83
CA GLU A 26 -6.17 -4.67 -0.91
C GLU A 26 -6.04 -5.72 0.19
N ASN A 27 -4.82 -6.26 0.37
CA ASN A 27 -4.56 -7.25 1.43
C ASN A 27 -4.86 -6.68 2.82
N CYS A 28 -4.41 -5.46 3.07
CA CYS A 28 -4.58 -4.81 4.35
C CYS A 28 -6.07 -4.57 4.66
N PHE A 29 -6.82 -4.09 3.67
CA PHE A 29 -8.27 -3.93 3.81
C PHE A 29 -8.97 -5.24 4.15
N MET A 30 -8.65 -6.34 3.43
CA MET A 30 -9.28 -7.64 3.66
C MET A 30 -8.94 -8.27 5.02
N ASP A 31 -7.72 -8.04 5.52
CA ASP A 31 -7.25 -8.63 6.77
C ASP A 31 -7.58 -7.78 8.01
N CYS A 32 -7.61 -6.46 7.87
CA CYS A 32 -7.71 -5.48 8.96
C CYS A 32 -9.12 -4.91 9.13
N VAL A 33 -9.84 -4.60 8.05
CA VAL A 33 -11.19 -4.01 8.13
C VAL A 33 -12.23 -5.12 8.28
N ARG A 34 -12.94 -5.10 9.41
CA ARG A 34 -13.88 -6.13 9.83
C ARG A 34 -15.20 -5.54 10.32
N ASP A 35 -15.23 -4.27 10.67
CA ASP A 35 -16.45 -3.57 11.08
C ASP A 35 -17.00 -2.70 9.95
N PHE A 36 -18.17 -3.09 9.44
CA PHE A 36 -18.90 -2.37 8.39
C PHE A 36 -20.14 -1.63 8.92
N THR A 37 -20.25 -1.45 10.24
CA THR A 37 -21.38 -0.75 10.88
C THR A 37 -21.17 0.76 10.98
N THR A 38 -19.92 1.22 10.85
CA THR A 38 -19.52 2.62 10.84
C THR A 38 -18.78 2.97 9.55
N ARG A 39 -18.72 4.26 9.21
CA ARG A 39 -17.90 4.74 8.07
C ARG A 39 -16.46 5.08 8.48
N ASP A 40 -16.15 4.96 9.77
CA ASP A 40 -14.84 5.22 10.36
C ASP A 40 -14.08 3.91 10.56
N VAL A 41 -12.76 3.95 10.37
CA VAL A 41 -11.84 2.84 10.67
C VAL A 41 -11.59 2.81 12.17
N LYS A 42 -11.86 1.68 12.82
CA LYS A 42 -11.69 1.58 14.28
C LYS A 42 -10.21 1.60 14.66
N PRO A 43 -9.87 2.08 15.87
CA PRO A 43 -8.48 2.09 16.35
C PRO A 43 -7.80 0.71 16.31
N GLU A 44 -8.59 -0.35 16.53
CA GLU A 44 -8.14 -1.75 16.48
C GLU A 44 -7.78 -2.20 15.05
N GLU A 45 -8.47 -1.67 14.04
CA GLU A 45 -8.22 -1.94 12.62
C GLU A 45 -7.00 -1.15 12.13
N VAL A 46 -6.89 0.15 12.51
CA VAL A 46 -5.73 1.00 12.20
C VAL A 46 -4.43 0.42 12.76
N LYS A 47 -4.44 -0.05 14.01
CA LYS A 47 -3.25 -0.63 14.64
C LYS A 47 -2.77 -1.89 13.91
N LYS A 48 -3.70 -2.66 13.36
CA LYS A 48 -3.35 -3.86 12.59
C LYS A 48 -2.82 -3.51 11.19
N ASP A 49 -3.37 -2.46 10.58
CA ASP A 49 -2.90 -1.88 9.31
C ASP A 49 -1.43 -1.44 9.39
N ASP A 50 -1.06 -0.75 10.48
CA ASP A 50 0.30 -0.28 10.77
C ASP A 50 1.31 -1.43 10.85
N TRP A 51 0.99 -2.49 11.61
CA TRP A 51 1.83 -3.70 11.71
C TRP A 51 2.05 -4.41 10.37
N MET A 52 1.12 -4.28 9.42
CA MET A 52 1.21 -4.96 8.12
C MET A 52 2.07 -4.20 7.11
N THR A 53 2.41 -2.95 7.41
CA THR A 53 3.21 -2.06 6.55
C THR A 53 4.69 -2.02 6.97
N GLU A 54 5.04 -2.57 8.14
CA GLU A 54 6.42 -2.85 8.61
C GLU A 54 7.01 -4.12 7.96
#